data_AF-A0A7S2M3Q4-F1
#
_entry.id   AF-A0A7S2M3Q4-F1
#
_cell.length_a   1.000
_cell.length_b   1.000
_cell.length_c   1.000
_cell.angle_alpha   90.00
_cell.angle_beta   90.00
_cell.angle_gamma   90.00
#
_symmetry.space_group_name_H-M   'P 1'
#
loop_
_entity.id
_entity.type
_entity.pdbx_description
1 polymer ?
#
loop_
_entity_poly.entity_id
_entity_poly.type
_entity_poly.pdbx_seq_one_letter_code
_entity_poly.pdbx_strand_id
1 'polypeptide(L)'
;LAAVALDGQALKRVAPEHRADREIVLAAVKSNWGAWRHASADIQSDRDIMLELIRQCPFNFERVGSELRRDRGFVLEAVKTNPDLLCDGYQNEEDFIAELEEFLGDQSHLNPQKREENRESYRCRLGPDRAADESDVGDDECGDCDSRFWHSLKRDPAFMLEVVRGRGADLRRAEGGLRGCRELVLEAVRQDGAALQFAARELRCDPELQPDRVRQNRLAG
;
A
#
# COMPACT_ATOMS: atom_id res chain seq x y z
N LEU A 1 -13.28 14.05 22.12
CA LEU A 1 -12.56 14.65 20.97
C LEU A 1 -11.20 15.21 21.34
N ALA A 2 -11.07 16.22 22.22
CA ALA A 2 -9.77 16.84 22.52
C ALA A 2 -8.66 15.86 22.99
N ALA A 3 -9.00 14.88 23.84
CA ALA A 3 -8.03 13.90 24.34
C ALA A 3 -7.48 12.97 23.23
N VAL A 4 -8.35 12.45 22.35
CA VAL A 4 -7.95 11.56 21.25
C VAL A 4 -7.23 12.30 20.12
N ALA A 5 -7.46 13.60 19.99
CA ALA A 5 -6.74 14.44 19.04
C ALA A 5 -5.29 14.71 19.47
N LEU A 6 -5.05 14.81 20.79
CA LEU A 6 -3.70 15.01 21.35
C LEU A 6 -2.91 13.69 21.41
N ASP A 7 -3.57 12.60 21.80
CA ASP A 7 -2.99 11.26 21.86
C ASP A 7 -4.01 10.24 21.33
N GLY A 8 -3.80 9.74 20.10
CA GLY A 8 -4.67 8.72 19.51
C GLY A 8 -4.80 7.45 20.35
N GLN A 9 -3.79 7.10 21.16
CA GLN A 9 -3.86 5.94 22.06
C GLN A 9 -4.84 6.14 23.22
N ALA A 10 -5.33 7.36 23.46
CA ALA A 10 -6.41 7.61 24.40
C ALA A 10 -7.70 6.87 24.02
N LEU A 11 -7.87 6.47 22.75
CA LEU A 11 -9.04 5.70 22.28
C LEU A 11 -9.29 4.42 23.10
N LYS A 12 -8.22 3.74 23.56
CA LYS A 12 -8.33 2.52 24.40
C LYS A 12 -8.99 2.75 25.77
N ARG A 13 -9.02 4.00 26.24
CA ARG A 13 -9.58 4.41 27.54
C ARG A 13 -10.99 4.99 27.42
N VAL A 14 -11.45 5.27 26.20
CA VAL A 14 -12.81 5.78 25.98
C VAL A 14 -13.81 4.62 26.10
N ALA A 15 -15.02 4.93 26.55
CA ALA A 15 -16.12 3.98 26.67
C ALA A 15 -16.43 3.32 25.31
N PRO A 16 -16.87 2.05 25.27
CA PRO A 16 -17.03 1.28 24.04
C PRO A 16 -17.88 1.96 22.97
N GLU A 17 -18.91 2.71 23.38
CA GLU A 17 -19.84 3.41 22.48
C GLU A 17 -19.10 4.43 21.60
N HIS A 18 -18.08 5.09 22.15
CA HIS A 18 -17.27 6.08 21.44
C HIS A 18 -16.18 5.45 20.57
N ARG A 19 -15.91 4.15 20.72
CA ARG A 19 -15.02 3.40 19.81
C ARG A 19 -15.73 3.01 18.51
N ALA A 20 -17.06 3.11 18.49
CA ALA A 20 -17.89 3.01 17.31
C ALA A 20 -18.30 4.38 16.75
N ASP A 21 -17.86 5.47 17.37
CA ASP A 21 -18.10 6.83 16.87
C ASP A 21 -17.04 7.19 15.82
N ARG A 22 -17.53 7.44 14.60
CA ARG A 22 -16.71 7.73 13.43
C ARG A 22 -15.81 8.94 13.63
N GLU A 23 -16.33 10.04 14.19
CA GLU A 23 -15.56 11.26 14.37
C GLU A 23 -14.46 11.09 15.41
N ILE A 24 -14.77 10.37 16.49
CA ILE A 24 -13.80 10.09 17.56
C ILE A 24 -12.69 9.17 17.05
N VAL A 25 -13.03 8.10 16.34
CA VAL A 25 -12.03 7.18 15.79
C VAL A 25 -11.20 7.84 14.69
N LEU A 26 -11.80 8.61 13.78
CA LEU A 26 -11.05 9.35 12.76
C LEU A 26 -10.08 10.36 13.40
N ALA A 27 -10.51 11.08 14.43
CA ALA A 27 -9.62 12.00 15.16
C ALA A 27 -8.46 11.27 15.84
N ALA A 28 -8.72 10.10 16.44
CA ALA A 28 -7.69 9.27 17.06
C ALA A 28 -6.69 8.74 16.02
N VAL A 29 -7.17 8.23 14.88
CA VAL A 29 -6.36 7.71 13.78
C VAL A 29 -5.50 8.81 13.17
N LYS A 30 -6.04 10.01 12.97
CA LYS A 30 -5.26 11.18 12.49
C LYS A 30 -4.11 11.56 13.41
N SER A 31 -4.26 11.34 14.72
CA SER A 31 -3.21 11.59 15.73
C SER A 31 -2.19 10.45 15.78
N ASN A 32 -2.66 9.20 15.79
CA ASN A 32 -1.85 7.99 15.76
C ASN A 32 -2.65 6.87 15.09
N TRP A 33 -2.23 6.45 13.88
CA TRP A 33 -2.90 5.38 13.15
C TRP A 33 -3.03 4.08 13.96
N GLY A 34 -2.10 3.80 14.88
CA GLY A 34 -2.13 2.64 15.77
C GLY A 34 -3.31 2.62 16.74
N ALA A 35 -4.02 3.74 16.91
CA ALA A 35 -5.29 3.81 17.64
C ALA A 35 -6.37 2.93 16.99
N TRP A 36 -6.29 2.68 15.69
CA TRP A 36 -7.20 1.84 14.90
C TRP A 36 -7.54 0.50 15.55
N ARG A 37 -6.55 -0.14 16.20
CA ARG A 37 -6.72 -1.45 16.86
C ARG A 37 -7.78 -1.45 17.98
N HIS A 38 -8.19 -0.27 18.44
CA HIS A 38 -9.19 -0.07 19.47
C HIS A 38 -10.56 0.35 18.92
N ALA A 39 -10.69 0.62 17.62
CA ALA A 39 -11.96 0.91 16.98
C ALA A 39 -12.88 -0.34 17.02
N SER A 40 -14.19 -0.12 17.02
CA SER A 40 -15.17 -1.21 16.90
C SER A 40 -15.11 -1.85 15.51
N ALA A 41 -15.61 -3.09 15.39
CA ALA A 41 -15.69 -3.79 14.12
C ALA A 41 -16.52 -3.03 13.07
N ASP A 42 -17.54 -2.29 13.51
CA ASP A 42 -18.47 -1.55 12.64
C ASP A 42 -17.77 -0.43 11.85
N ILE A 43 -16.66 0.10 12.37
CA ILE A 43 -15.86 1.14 11.71
C ILE A 43 -14.83 0.54 10.72
N GLN A 44 -14.60 -0.78 10.75
CA GLN A 44 -13.55 -1.43 9.96
C GLN A 44 -13.75 -1.42 8.45
N SER A 45 -14.91 -0.99 7.98
CA SER A 45 -15.21 -0.81 6.57
C SER A 45 -15.34 0.66 6.16
N ASP A 46 -15.06 1.62 7.05
CA ASP A 46 -15.12 3.05 6.72
C ASP A 46 -14.00 3.43 5.76
N ARG A 47 -14.41 3.81 4.55
CA ARG A 47 -13.53 4.16 3.44
C ARG A 47 -12.55 5.28 3.77
N ASP A 48 -13.02 6.35 4.42
CA ASP A 48 -12.19 7.54 4.67
C ASP A 48 -11.18 7.26 5.78
N ILE A 49 -11.57 6.50 6.81
CA ILE A 49 -10.63 6.10 7.85
C ILE A 49 -9.56 5.17 7.26
N MET A 50 -9.92 4.25 6.37
CA MET A 50 -8.95 3.41 5.67
C MET A 50 -7.96 4.21 4.83
N LEU A 51 -8.43 5.23 4.10
CA LEU A 51 -7.54 6.11 3.35
C LEU A 51 -6.59 6.90 4.27
N GLU A 52 -7.05 7.34 5.44
CA GLU A 52 -6.17 8.01 6.43
C GLU A 52 -5.11 7.04 6.99
N LEU A 53 -5.47 5.78 7.24
CA LEU A 53 -4.52 4.76 7.67
C LEU A 53 -3.44 4.51 6.61
N ILE A 54 -3.84 4.40 5.35
CA ILE A 54 -2.95 4.22 4.20
C ILE A 54 -2.05 5.43 4.00
N ARG A 55 -2.61 6.64 4.19
CA ARG A 55 -1.86 7.91 4.09
C ARG A 55 -0.68 7.95 5.04
N GLN A 56 -0.86 7.45 6.27
CA GLN A 56 0.18 7.43 7.28
C GLN A 56 1.14 6.24 7.12
N CYS A 57 0.64 5.08 6.70
CA CYS A 57 1.45 3.89 6.50
C CYS A 57 0.83 2.98 5.41
N PRO A 58 1.54 2.69 4.30
CA PRO A 58 1.00 1.92 3.18
C PRO A 58 0.66 0.47 3.57
N PHE A 59 1.34 -0.12 4.57
CA PHE A 59 1.05 -1.47 5.09
C PHE A 59 -0.36 -1.61 5.69
N ASN A 60 -1.01 -0.51 6.07
CA ASN A 60 -2.41 -0.58 6.53
C ASN A 60 -3.38 -1.00 5.42
N PHE A 61 -2.95 -1.08 4.15
CA PHE A 61 -3.75 -1.66 3.08
C PHE A 61 -4.13 -3.13 3.36
N GLU A 62 -3.29 -3.89 4.09
CA GLU A 62 -3.63 -5.25 4.51
C GLU A 62 -4.81 -5.28 5.50
N ARG A 63 -5.13 -4.16 6.16
CA ARG A 63 -6.30 -4.07 7.04
C ARG A 63 -7.58 -3.75 6.29
N VAL A 64 -7.48 -3.36 5.02
CA VAL A 64 -8.64 -3.06 4.19
C VAL A 64 -9.38 -4.36 3.91
N GLY A 65 -10.69 -4.36 4.20
CA GLY A 65 -11.55 -5.50 3.90
C GLY A 65 -11.58 -5.85 2.41
N SER A 66 -11.84 -7.12 2.11
CA SER A 66 -11.74 -7.64 0.74
C SER A 66 -12.71 -6.98 -0.27
N GLU A 67 -13.77 -6.33 0.19
CA GLU A 67 -14.69 -5.56 -0.66
C GLU A 67 -14.01 -4.29 -1.20
N LEU A 68 -13.42 -3.48 -0.32
CA LEU A 68 -12.71 -2.26 -0.69
C LEU A 68 -11.42 -2.55 -1.48
N ARG A 69 -10.71 -3.66 -1.19
CA ARG A 69 -9.55 -4.07 -2.00
C ARG A 69 -9.90 -4.43 -3.45
N ARG A 70 -11.12 -4.93 -3.69
CA ARG A 70 -11.62 -5.22 -5.05
C ARG A 70 -12.19 -3.98 -5.74
N ASP A 71 -12.49 -2.92 -4.99
CA ASP A 71 -12.90 -1.64 -5.56
C ASP A 71 -11.69 -0.91 -6.17
N ARG A 72 -11.59 -0.97 -7.49
CA ARG A 72 -10.54 -0.28 -8.26
C ARG A 72 -10.50 1.23 -8.00
N GLY A 73 -11.65 1.86 -7.75
CA GLY A 73 -11.74 3.28 -7.42
C GLY A 73 -11.08 3.59 -6.08
N PHE A 74 -11.37 2.79 -5.06
CA PHE A 74 -10.69 2.88 -3.76
C PHE A 74 -9.19 2.65 -3.89
N VAL A 75 -8.75 1.59 -4.58
CA VAL A 75 -7.33 1.25 -4.74
C VAL A 75 -6.57 2.39 -5.45
N LEU A 76 -7.17 2.98 -6.49
CA LEU A 76 -6.57 4.12 -7.17
C LEU A 76 -6.43 5.34 -6.25
N GLU A 77 -7.44 5.61 -5.42
CA GLU A 77 -7.40 6.71 -4.45
C GLU A 77 -6.37 6.46 -3.34
N ALA A 78 -6.25 5.21 -2.87
CA ALA A 78 -5.23 4.78 -1.94
C ALA A 78 -3.81 5.02 -2.50
N VAL A 79 -3.55 4.61 -3.74
CA VAL A 79 -2.26 4.85 -4.42
C VAL A 79 -1.99 6.34 -4.63
N LYS A 80 -3.01 7.13 -4.99
CA LYS A 80 -2.87 8.60 -5.10
C LYS A 80 -2.54 9.24 -3.76
N THR A 81 -3.12 8.71 -2.68
CA THR A 81 -2.90 9.18 -1.31
C THR A 81 -1.51 8.80 -0.80
N ASN A 82 -1.06 7.58 -1.08
CA ASN A 82 0.26 7.09 -0.73
C ASN A 82 0.88 6.25 -1.88
N PRO A 83 1.73 6.88 -2.72
CA PRO A 83 2.36 6.19 -3.86
C PRO A 83 3.31 5.05 -3.47
N ASP A 84 3.72 4.97 -2.21
CA ASP A 84 4.63 3.91 -1.74
C ASP A 84 3.95 2.54 -1.61
N LEU A 85 2.62 2.48 -1.70
CA LEU A 85 1.85 1.24 -1.91
C LEU A 85 2.33 0.42 -3.11
N LEU A 86 2.83 1.08 -4.15
CA LEU A 86 3.30 0.42 -5.35
C LEU A 86 4.80 0.04 -5.28
N CYS A 87 5.53 0.40 -4.22
CA CYS A 87 6.95 0.06 -4.06
C CYS A 87 7.14 -1.41 -3.68
N ASP A 88 8.12 -2.10 -4.29
CA ASP A 88 8.33 -3.54 -4.13
C ASP A 88 8.69 -3.95 -2.68
N GLY A 89 9.36 -3.08 -1.92
CA GLY A 89 9.74 -3.34 -0.52
C GLY A 89 8.57 -3.34 0.48
N TYR A 90 7.38 -2.92 0.06
CA TYR A 90 6.18 -2.88 0.90
C TYR A 90 5.22 -4.04 0.59
N GLN A 91 5.64 -4.98 -0.27
CA GLN A 91 4.82 -6.11 -0.76
C GLN A 91 5.18 -7.42 -0.06
N ASN A 92 6.16 -7.43 0.86
CA ASN A 92 6.55 -8.56 1.68
C ASN A 92 6.39 -8.25 3.18
N GLU A 93 5.78 -9.16 3.94
CA GLU A 93 5.52 -9.01 5.38
C GLU A 93 6.79 -9.02 6.26
N GLU A 94 7.90 -9.59 5.77
CA GLU A 94 9.13 -9.82 6.57
C GLU A 94 9.98 -8.55 6.81
N ASP A 95 9.98 -7.59 5.87
CA ASP A 95 10.78 -6.35 6.00
C ASP A 95 10.24 -5.43 7.11
N PHE A 96 8.98 -5.64 7.51
CA PHE A 96 8.22 -4.77 8.41
C PHE A 96 8.48 -4.99 9.91
N ILE A 97 8.77 -6.22 10.36
CA ILE A 97 9.05 -6.45 11.80
C ILE A 97 10.28 -5.63 12.22
N ALA A 98 11.29 -5.51 11.35
CA ALA A 98 12.51 -4.76 11.65
C ALA A 98 12.26 -3.25 11.74
N GLU A 99 11.45 -2.67 10.85
CA GLU A 99 11.21 -1.22 10.79
C GLU A 99 10.14 -0.77 11.82
N LEU A 100 9.15 -1.60 12.12
CA LEU A 100 8.21 -1.35 13.22
C LEU A 100 8.86 -1.42 14.60
N GLU A 101 9.80 -2.34 14.81
CA GLU A 101 10.53 -2.47 16.09
C GLU A 101 11.41 -1.23 16.37
N GLU A 102 11.83 -0.51 15.33
CA GLU A 102 12.55 0.76 15.46
C GLU A 102 11.62 1.94 15.75
N PHE A 103 10.44 1.99 15.12
CA PHE A 103 9.52 3.12 15.23
C PHE A 103 8.58 3.05 16.46
N LEU A 104 8.18 1.84 16.87
CA LEU A 104 7.41 1.61 18.09
C LEU A 104 8.37 1.23 19.21
N GLY A 105 8.91 2.23 19.91
CA GLY A 105 9.91 2.11 20.98
C GLY A 105 9.52 1.28 22.22
N ASP A 106 9.16 0.01 22.04
CA ASP A 106 9.04 -1.01 23.07
C ASP A 106 10.15 -2.05 22.87
N GLN A 107 11.30 -1.81 23.52
CA GLN A 107 12.46 -2.70 23.48
C GLN A 107 12.28 -4.00 24.27
N SER A 108 11.07 -4.34 24.74
CA SER A 108 10.82 -5.59 25.48
C SER A 108 10.98 -6.87 24.64
N HIS A 109 11.03 -6.75 23.31
CA HIS A 109 11.22 -7.86 22.36
C HIS A 109 12.69 -8.13 21.95
N LEU A 110 13.67 -7.36 22.45
CA LEU A 110 15.10 -7.67 22.27
C LEU A 110 15.55 -8.93 23.04
N ASN A 111 14.64 -9.60 23.76
CA ASN A 111 14.89 -10.90 24.36
C ASN A 111 14.76 -12.02 23.29
N PRO A 112 15.85 -12.71 22.93
CA PRO A 112 15.83 -13.78 21.92
C PRO A 112 14.84 -14.91 22.24
N GLN A 113 14.56 -15.17 23.53
CA GLN A 113 13.63 -16.24 23.93
C GLN A 113 12.17 -15.91 23.63
N LYS A 114 11.77 -14.63 23.71
CA LYS A 114 10.40 -14.20 23.34
C LYS A 114 10.20 -14.09 21.83
N ARG A 115 11.28 -13.93 21.06
CA ARG A 115 11.22 -13.98 19.58
C ARG A 115 10.81 -15.37 19.09
N GLU A 116 11.30 -16.43 19.73
CA GLU A 116 10.91 -17.82 19.43
C GLU A 116 9.44 -18.08 19.80
N GLU A 117 9.01 -17.67 21.01
CA GLU A 117 7.62 -17.79 21.47
C GLU A 117 6.63 -16.99 20.59
N ASN A 118 7.00 -15.78 20.16
CA ASN A 118 6.19 -15.00 19.22
C ASN A 118 6.18 -15.65 17.83
N ARG A 119 7.31 -16.19 17.36
CA ARG A 119 7.37 -16.97 16.10
C ARG A 119 6.38 -18.12 16.11
N GLU A 120 6.27 -18.83 17.24
CA GLU A 120 5.33 -19.94 17.42
C GLU A 120 3.88 -19.47 17.56
N SER A 121 3.66 -18.32 18.22
CA SER A 121 2.33 -17.68 18.34
C SER A 121 1.77 -17.18 17.00
N TYR A 122 2.63 -16.68 16.10
CA TYR A 122 2.23 -16.29 14.73
C TYR A 122 2.21 -17.47 13.74
N ARG A 123 2.99 -18.54 14.00
CA ARG A 123 2.88 -19.81 13.27
C ARG A 123 1.57 -20.56 13.57
N CYS A 124 0.90 -20.25 14.68
CA CYS A 124 -0.31 -20.95 15.14
C CYS A 124 -1.57 -20.04 15.16
N ARG A 125 -1.84 -19.35 14.05
CA ARG A 125 -3.17 -18.77 13.76
C ARG A 125 -3.73 -19.16 12.38
N LEU A 126 -2.93 -19.85 11.57
CA LEU A 126 -3.35 -20.71 10.48
C LEU A 126 -3.21 -22.14 11.03
N GLY A 127 -4.34 -22.84 11.22
CA GLY A 127 -4.39 -24.08 12.00
C GLY A 127 -3.57 -25.24 11.41
N PRO A 128 -3.26 -26.27 12.23
CA PRO A 128 -2.57 -27.47 11.79
C PRO A 128 -3.60 -28.47 11.27
N ASP A 129 -3.65 -28.71 9.97
CA ASP A 129 -4.19 -29.96 9.41
C ASP A 129 -3.85 -30.06 7.92
N ARG A 130 -2.69 -30.68 7.64
CA ARG A 130 -2.49 -31.66 6.55
C ARG A 130 -1.01 -32.06 6.50
N ALA A 131 -0.65 -32.96 7.41
CA ALA A 131 0.35 -33.96 7.09
C ALA A 131 -0.34 -35.02 6.22
N ALA A 132 -0.19 -34.96 4.90
CA ALA A 132 -0.39 -36.10 4.01
C ALA A 132 0.16 -35.79 2.61
N ASP A 133 1.11 -36.62 2.21
CA ASP A 133 1.40 -37.04 0.84
C ASP A 133 2.14 -36.06 -0.09
N GLU A 134 3.44 -36.31 -0.23
CA GLU A 134 4.29 -35.81 -1.30
C GLU A 134 4.00 -36.57 -2.60
N SER A 135 2.85 -36.33 -3.23
CA SER A 135 2.65 -36.58 -4.65
C SER A 135 1.36 -35.92 -5.15
N ASP A 136 1.47 -35.10 -6.19
CA ASP A 136 0.35 -34.42 -6.88
C ASP A 136 -0.49 -33.42 -6.05
N VAL A 137 -0.05 -32.15 -6.05
CA VAL A 137 -0.95 -31.00 -5.90
C VAL A 137 -0.60 -29.99 -6.99
N GLY A 138 -1.49 -29.85 -7.98
CA GLY A 138 -1.37 -28.85 -9.03
C GLY A 138 -1.61 -27.44 -8.48
N ASP A 139 -0.72 -26.51 -8.85
CA ASP A 139 -0.81 -25.04 -9.00
C ASP A 139 -1.72 -24.15 -8.12
N ASP A 140 -2.42 -24.67 -7.11
CA ASP A 140 -3.30 -23.90 -6.23
C ASP A 140 -2.98 -24.23 -4.77
N GLU A 141 -2.27 -23.31 -4.11
CA GLU A 141 -2.29 -22.96 -2.68
C GLU A 141 -0.92 -22.45 -2.24
N CYS A 142 -0.59 -21.18 -2.51
CA CYS A 142 0.41 -20.46 -1.72
C CYS A 142 -0.18 -19.15 -1.19
N GLY A 143 0.06 -18.89 0.10
CA GLY A 143 -0.30 -17.69 0.83
C GLY A 143 0.51 -16.48 0.38
N ASP A 144 0.34 -16.08 -0.88
CA ASP A 144 0.95 -14.90 -1.49
C ASP A 144 -0.03 -14.26 -2.50
N CYS A 145 -1.25 -14.01 -2.05
CA CYS A 145 -2.33 -13.48 -2.87
C CYS A 145 -2.24 -11.97 -3.10
N ASP A 146 -1.58 -11.21 -2.21
CA ASP A 146 -1.44 -9.76 -2.35
C ASP A 146 -0.30 -9.36 -3.32
N SER A 147 0.78 -10.14 -3.42
CA SER A 147 1.86 -9.88 -4.41
C SER A 147 1.36 -10.02 -5.84
N ARG A 148 0.59 -11.08 -6.14
CA ARG A 148 -0.02 -11.26 -7.48
C ARG A 148 -1.00 -10.14 -7.83
N PHE A 149 -1.73 -9.62 -6.84
CA PHE A 149 -2.64 -8.50 -7.02
C PHE A 149 -1.90 -7.24 -7.48
N TRP A 150 -0.82 -6.85 -6.80
CA TRP A 150 -0.05 -5.67 -7.19
C TRP A 150 0.68 -5.83 -8.52
N HIS A 151 1.23 -7.02 -8.79
CA HIS A 151 1.82 -7.31 -10.11
C HIS A 151 0.80 -7.19 -11.23
N SER A 152 -0.44 -7.66 -11.01
CA SER A 152 -1.53 -7.51 -11.99
C SER A 152 -1.82 -6.04 -12.29
N LEU A 153 -1.93 -5.20 -11.26
CA LEU A 153 -2.16 -3.75 -11.43
C LEU A 153 -0.97 -3.03 -12.08
N LYS A 154 0.26 -3.35 -11.69
CA LYS A 154 1.48 -2.77 -12.29
C LYS A 154 1.65 -3.14 -13.76
N ARG A 155 0.98 -4.19 -14.25
CA ARG A 155 0.98 -4.64 -15.64
C ARG A 155 -0.25 -4.14 -16.43
N ASP A 156 -1.23 -3.57 -15.76
CA ASP A 156 -2.42 -2.99 -16.39
C ASP A 156 -2.11 -1.57 -16.91
N PRO A 157 -2.12 -1.36 -18.25
CA PRO A 157 -1.86 -0.04 -18.83
C PRO A 157 -2.86 1.01 -18.39
N ALA A 158 -4.15 0.66 -18.27
CA ALA A 158 -5.20 1.60 -17.92
C ALA A 158 -5.08 2.05 -16.46
N PHE A 159 -4.67 1.14 -15.57
CA PHE A 159 -4.39 1.48 -14.17
C PHE A 159 -3.15 2.40 -14.09
N MET A 160 -2.05 1.99 -14.72
CA MET A 160 -0.81 2.75 -14.67
C MET A 160 -0.93 4.12 -15.32
N LEU A 161 -1.77 4.29 -16.35
CA LEU A 161 -2.06 5.59 -16.93
C LEU A 161 -2.68 6.56 -15.91
N GLU A 162 -3.65 6.09 -15.12
CA GLU A 162 -4.28 6.90 -14.06
C GLU A 162 -3.32 7.27 -12.93
N VAL A 163 -2.41 6.37 -12.59
CA VAL A 163 -1.34 6.62 -11.60
C VAL A 163 -0.36 7.67 -12.13
N VAL A 164 0.13 7.49 -13.34
CA VAL A 164 1.11 8.36 -14.01
C VAL A 164 0.55 9.77 -14.24
N ARG A 165 -0.75 9.90 -14.53
CA ARG A 165 -1.46 11.20 -14.61
C ARG A 165 -1.38 11.99 -13.30
N GLY A 166 -1.37 11.31 -12.16
CA GLY A 166 -1.20 11.96 -10.85
C GLY A 166 0.26 12.30 -10.55
N ARG A 167 1.18 11.39 -10.88
CA ARG A 167 2.63 11.57 -10.65
C ARG A 167 3.44 10.83 -11.71
N GLY A 168 4.06 11.59 -12.63
CA GLY A 168 4.82 11.02 -13.76
C GLY A 168 5.94 10.06 -13.34
N ALA A 169 6.62 10.34 -12.20
CA ALA A 169 7.69 9.49 -11.66
C ALA A 169 7.25 8.04 -11.33
N ASP A 170 5.95 7.80 -11.18
CA ASP A 170 5.42 6.47 -10.86
C ASP A 170 5.51 5.49 -12.04
N LEU A 171 5.86 5.96 -13.24
CA LEU A 171 6.27 5.13 -14.37
C LEU A 171 7.36 4.11 -13.98
N ARG A 172 8.23 4.45 -13.02
CA ARG A 172 9.27 3.54 -12.50
C ARG A 172 8.73 2.22 -11.97
N ARG A 173 7.47 2.21 -11.52
CA ARG A 173 6.80 1.07 -10.91
C ARG A 173 6.03 0.22 -11.94
N ALA A 174 5.99 0.63 -13.20
CA ALA A 174 5.31 -0.09 -14.26
C ALA A 174 6.07 -1.37 -14.65
N GLU A 175 5.33 -2.48 -14.74
CA GLU A 175 5.84 -3.81 -15.08
C GLU A 175 5.41 -4.25 -16.49
N GLY A 176 5.74 -5.48 -16.88
CA GLY A 176 5.19 -6.11 -18.08
C GLY A 176 5.54 -5.42 -19.40
N GLY A 177 6.64 -4.66 -19.43
CA GLY A 177 7.03 -3.89 -20.60
C GLY A 177 6.30 -2.56 -20.78
N LEU A 178 5.45 -2.14 -19.84
CA LEU A 178 4.76 -0.84 -19.90
C LEU A 178 5.71 0.37 -19.92
N ARG A 179 6.93 0.21 -19.40
CA ARG A 179 8.00 1.21 -19.55
C ARG A 179 8.41 1.42 -21.03
N GLY A 180 8.10 0.49 -21.92
CA GLY A 180 8.24 0.59 -23.37
C GLY A 180 6.96 1.05 -24.10
N CYS A 181 5.86 1.31 -23.38
CA CYS A 181 4.63 1.81 -23.99
C CYS A 181 4.74 3.31 -24.21
N ARG A 182 4.89 3.71 -25.48
CA ARG A 182 5.09 5.11 -25.87
C ARG A 182 4.02 6.07 -25.33
N GLU A 183 2.75 5.68 -25.34
CA GLU A 183 1.65 6.50 -24.82
C GLU A 183 1.80 6.77 -23.32
N LEU A 184 2.06 5.73 -22.53
CA LEU A 184 2.26 5.84 -21.08
C LEU A 184 3.50 6.68 -20.75
N VAL A 185 4.60 6.47 -21.47
CA VAL A 185 5.84 7.24 -21.30
C VAL A 185 5.62 8.71 -21.67
N LEU A 186 4.94 8.99 -22.78
CA LEU A 186 4.61 10.36 -23.17
C LEU A 186 3.81 11.07 -22.07
N GLU A 187 2.78 10.41 -21.53
CA GLU A 187 1.98 10.98 -20.44
C GLU A 187 2.81 11.18 -19.16
N ALA A 188 3.71 10.25 -18.83
CA ALA A 188 4.62 10.39 -17.70
C ALA A 188 5.54 11.60 -17.85
N VAL A 189 6.15 11.77 -19.02
CA VAL A 189 7.04 12.89 -19.33
C VAL A 189 6.30 14.23 -19.36
N ARG A 190 5.02 14.22 -19.80
CA ARG A 190 4.17 15.41 -19.75
C ARG A 190 3.97 15.91 -18.31
N GLN A 191 3.75 15.00 -17.37
CA GLN A 191 3.58 15.34 -15.95
C GLN A 191 4.92 15.68 -15.28
N ASP A 192 5.93 14.84 -15.50
CA ASP A 192 7.28 15.00 -14.96
C ASP A 192 8.32 14.63 -16.02
N GLY A 193 9.04 15.62 -16.54
CA GLY A 193 10.06 15.40 -17.57
C GLY A 193 11.17 14.42 -17.13
N ALA A 194 11.44 14.32 -15.82
CA ALA A 194 12.40 13.38 -15.29
C ALA A 194 11.92 11.92 -15.40
N ALA A 195 10.63 11.69 -15.61
CA ALA A 195 10.07 10.34 -15.76
C ALA A 195 10.63 9.59 -16.99
N LEU A 196 11.15 10.30 -18.00
CA LEU A 196 11.78 9.68 -19.16
C LEU A 196 12.91 8.71 -18.76
N GLN A 197 13.62 8.99 -17.67
CA GLN A 197 14.70 8.13 -17.17
C GLN A 197 14.23 6.71 -16.82
N PHE A 198 12.94 6.53 -16.53
CA PHE A 198 12.33 5.26 -16.17
C PHE A 198 11.78 4.49 -17.38
N ALA A 199 11.70 5.11 -18.56
CA ALA A 199 11.25 4.45 -19.78
C ALA A 199 12.21 3.31 -20.19
N ALA A 200 11.77 2.45 -21.10
CA ALA A 200 12.63 1.47 -21.76
C ALA A 200 13.74 2.18 -22.55
N ARG A 201 14.88 1.50 -22.71
CA ARG A 201 16.10 2.12 -23.27
C ARG A 201 15.87 2.72 -24.66
N GLU A 202 15.02 2.07 -25.44
CA GLU A 202 14.63 2.45 -26.79
C GLU A 202 13.90 3.80 -26.81
N LEU A 203 13.05 4.06 -25.82
CA LEU A 203 12.25 5.28 -25.73
C LEU A 203 12.99 6.45 -25.08
N ARG A 204 14.01 6.18 -24.24
CA ARG A 204 14.84 7.25 -23.64
C ARG A 204 15.52 8.13 -24.68
N CYS A 205 15.87 7.53 -25.82
CA CYS A 205 16.53 8.20 -26.94
C CYS A 205 15.54 8.74 -27.99
N ASP A 206 14.22 8.55 -27.81
CA ASP A 206 13.21 9.07 -28.74
C ASP A 206 13.24 10.61 -28.70
N PRO A 207 13.54 11.29 -29.83
CA PRO A 207 13.55 12.75 -29.89
C PRO A 207 12.21 13.41 -29.56
N GLU A 208 11.08 12.74 -29.84
CA GLU A 208 9.74 13.28 -29.59
C GLU A 208 9.33 13.20 -28.12
N LEU A 209 9.92 12.27 -27.37
CA LEU A 209 9.66 12.10 -25.93
C LEU A 209 10.60 12.94 -25.06
N GLN A 210 11.47 13.76 -25.65
CA GLN A 210 12.36 14.62 -24.87
C GLN A 210 11.55 15.71 -24.13
N PRO A 211 11.84 16.01 -22.85
CA PRO A 211 11.03 16.93 -22.05
C PRO A 211 10.81 18.30 -22.69
N ASP A 212 11.83 18.85 -23.37
CA ASP A 212 11.73 20.15 -24.06
C ASP A 212 10.70 20.13 -25.20
N ARG A 213 10.65 19.02 -25.95
CA ARG A 213 9.70 18.82 -27.06
C ARG A 213 8.29 18.59 -26.54
N VAL A 214 8.16 17.73 -25.52
CA VAL A 214 6.87 17.43 -24.88
C VAL A 214 6.26 18.70 -24.26
N ARG A 215 7.08 19.58 -23.65
CA ARG A 215 6.64 20.88 -23.13
C ARG A 215 6.20 21.85 -24.22
N GLN A 216 6.90 21.91 -25.35
CA GLN A 216 6.53 22.78 -26.47
C GLN A 216 5.19 22.37 -27.11
N ASN A 217 4.93 21.06 -27.24
CA ASN A 217 3.65 20.55 -27.74
C ASN A 217 2.47 20.87 -26.81
N ARG A 218 2.71 21.19 -25.54
CA ARG A 218 1.68 21.64 -24.58
C ARG A 218 1.20 23.07 -24.82
N LEU A 219 2.02 23.92 -25.46
CA LEU A 219 1.74 25.34 -25.70
C LEU A 219 1.11 25.58 -27.08
N ALA A 220 1.07 24.55 -27.93
CA ALA A 220 0.63 24.62 -29.31
C ALA A 220 -0.81 24.09 -29.54
N GLY A 221 -1.52 23.70 -28.49
CA GLY A 221 -2.92 23.25 -28.52
C GLY A 221 -3.72 23.88 -27.38
#